data_AF-A0A2X3EB34-F1
#
_entry.id   AF-A0A2X3EB34-F1
#
_cell.length_a   1.000
_cell.length_b   1.000
_cell.length_c   1.000
_cell.angle_alpha   90.00
_cell.angle_beta   90.00
_cell.angle_gamma   90.00
#
_symmetry.space_group_name_H-M   'P 1'
#
loop_
_entity.id
_entity.type
_entity.pdbx_description
1 polymer ?
#
loop_
_entity_poly.entity_id
_entity_poly.type
_entity_poly.pdbx_seq_one_letter_code
_entity_poly.pdbx_strand_id
1 'polypeptide(L)' 'MMGHFYQAVRAGKMPAAGARRFAAFDDGADVMYIIEAIVKSHQQQRWVSVER' A
#
# COMPACT_ATOMS: atom_id res chain seq x y z
N MET A 1 6.72 -13.59 -1.18
CA MET A 1 5.57 -12.70 -0.88
C MET A 1 4.47 -13.46 -0.15
N MET A 2 3.66 -14.30 -0.81
CA MET A 2 2.55 -15.03 -0.13
C MET A 2 3.00 -16.03 0.96
N GLY A 3 4.16 -16.66 0.81
CA GLY A 3 4.70 -17.56 1.85
C GLY A 3 4.94 -16.88 3.21
N HIS A 4 5.41 -15.63 3.21
CA HIS A 4 5.63 -14.87 4.45
C HIS A 4 4.31 -14.43 5.08
N PHE A 5 3.30 -14.13 4.27
CA PHE A 5 1.95 -13.85 4.74
C PHE A 5 1.36 -15.07 5.47
N TYR A 6 1.41 -16.26 4.85
CA TYR A 6 0.90 -17.47 5.48
C TYR A 6 1.67 -17.86 6.74
N GLN A 7 2.99 -17.61 6.80
CA GLN A 7 3.77 -17.79 8.02
C GLN A 7 3.29 -16.88 9.15
N ALA A 8 3.03 -15.60 8.88
CA ALA A 8 2.51 -14.65 9.85
C ALA A 8 1.10 -15.05 10.35
N VAL A 9 0.24 -15.50 9.44
CA VAL A 9 -1.10 -16.03 9.77
C VAL A 9 -0.99 -17.26 10.65
N ARG A 10 -0.15 -18.24 10.28
CA ARG A 10 0.10 -19.45 11.08
C ARG A 10 0.63 -19.13 12.47
N ALA A 11 1.50 -18.13 12.58
CA ALA A 11 2.05 -17.66 13.85
C ALA A 11 1.06 -16.81 14.67
N GLY A 12 -0.08 -16.42 14.09
CA GLY A 12 -1.08 -15.55 14.73
C GLY A 12 -0.55 -14.15 15.07
N LYS A 13 0.56 -13.72 14.45
CA LYS A 13 1.25 -12.49 14.81
C LYS A 13 1.72 -11.74 13.58
N MET A 14 1.32 -10.47 13.50
CA MET A 14 1.79 -9.55 12.48
C MET A 14 3.24 -9.11 12.78
N PRO A 15 4.18 -9.22 11.82
CA PRO A 15 5.52 -8.67 11.96
C PRO A 15 5.49 -7.14 12.08
N ALA A 16 6.50 -6.57 12.74
CA ALA A 16 6.75 -5.13 12.70
C ALA A 16 6.90 -4.64 11.25
N ALA A 17 6.49 -3.40 10.97
CA ALA A 17 6.43 -2.85 9.62
C ALA A 17 7.73 -3.07 8.81
N GLY A 18 8.89 -2.74 9.37
CA GLY A 18 10.19 -2.90 8.69
C GLY A 18 10.66 -4.35 8.50
N ALA A 19 10.03 -5.32 9.15
CA ALA A 19 10.33 -6.75 9.00
C ALA A 19 9.28 -7.50 8.15
N ARG A 20 8.20 -6.81 7.76
CA ARG A 20 7.11 -7.38 6.96
C ARG A 20 7.58 -7.56 5.51
N ARG A 21 7.35 -8.73 4.93
CA ARG A 21 7.73 -9.08 3.55
C ARG A 21 6.53 -9.34 2.64
N PHE A 22 5.42 -8.69 2.97
CA PHE A 22 4.14 -8.73 2.27
C PHE A 22 3.40 -7.42 2.53
N ALA A 23 2.54 -7.02 1.59
CA ALA A 23 1.74 -5.81 1.73
C ALA A 23 0.70 -5.97 2.85
N ALA A 24 0.49 -4.90 3.61
CA ALA A 24 -0.60 -4.76 4.54
C ALA A 24 -1.55 -3.64 4.09
N PHE A 25 -2.48 -3.29 4.98
CA PHE A 25 -3.55 -2.38 4.65
C PHE A 25 -3.06 -0.95 4.39
N ASP A 26 -2.09 -0.48 5.17
CA ASP A 26 -1.42 0.82 4.99
C ASP A 26 -0.74 0.92 3.62
N ASP A 27 -0.06 -0.14 3.18
CA ASP A 27 0.51 -0.20 1.83
C ASP A 27 -0.58 -0.06 0.74
N GLY A 28 -1.75 -0.69 0.95
CA GLY A 28 -2.89 -0.58 0.05
C GLY A 28 -3.51 0.82 0.03
N ALA A 29 -3.65 1.46 1.19
CA ALA A 29 -4.15 2.83 1.32
C ALA A 29 -3.23 3.83 0.59
N ASP A 30 -1.91 3.68 0.74
CA ASP A 30 -0.92 4.49 0.04
C ASP A 30 -1.06 4.40 -1.49
N VAL A 31 -1.33 3.20 -2.01
CA VAL A 31 -1.61 3.01 -3.45
C VAL A 31 -2.91 3.71 -3.87
N MET A 32 -3.94 3.73 -3.03
CA MET A 32 -5.20 4.40 -3.38
C MET A 32 -5.01 5.91 -3.55
N TYR A 33 -4.23 6.56 -2.68
CA TYR A 33 -3.89 7.98 -2.83
C TYR A 33 -3.15 8.27 -4.14
N ILE A 34 -2.26 7.37 -4.56
CA ILE A 34 -1.56 7.49 -5.84
C ILE A 34 -2.54 7.36 -7.02
N ILE A 35 -3.45 6.38 -6.98
CA ILE A 35 -4.46 6.20 -8.03
C ILE A 35 -5.35 7.44 -8.14
N GLU A 36 -5.79 7.99 -7.01
CA GLU A 36 -6.57 9.23 -6.99
C GLU A 36 -5.78 10.38 -7.65
N ALA A 37 -4.51 10.55 -7.28
CA ALA A 37 -3.66 11.57 -7.87
C ALA A 37 -3.47 11.39 -9.39
N ILE A 38 -3.35 10.14 -9.88
CA ILE A 38 -3.28 9.84 -11.32
C ILE A 38 -4.57 10.27 -12.02
N VAL A 39 -5.72 9.87 -11.48
CA VAL A 39 -7.03 10.24 -12.05
C VAL A 39 -7.20 11.76 -12.09
N LYS A 40 -6.84 12.44 -11.00
CA LYS A 40 -6.91 13.91 -10.88
C LYS A 40 -5.94 14.62 -11.84
N SER A 41 -4.72 14.11 -11.97
CA SER A 41 -3.72 14.63 -12.92
C SER A 41 -4.25 14.54 -14.36
N HIS A 42 -4.79 13.38 -14.72
CA HIS A 42 -5.38 13.15 -16.04
C HIS A 42 -6.56 14.10 -16.31
N GLN A 43 -7.46 14.29 -15.35
CA GLN A 43 -8.59 15.22 -15.52
C GLN A 43 -8.15 16.67 -15.70
N GLN A 44 -7.09 17.09 -15.02
CA GLN A 44 -6.64 18.49 -15.00
C GLN A 44 -5.53 18.78 -16.01
N GLN A 45 -5.00 17.76 -16.69
CA GLN A 45 -3.89 17.85 -17.64
C GLN A 45 -2.69 18.62 -17.07
N ARG A 46 -2.40 18.40 -15.78
CA ARG A 46 -1.29 19.04 -15.05
C ARG A 46 -0.75 18.14 -13.97
N TRP A 47 0.45 18.46 -13.49
CA TRP A 47 1.03 17.85 -12.30
C TRP A 47 0.19 18.19 -11.06
N VAL A 48 -0.04 17.18 -10.22
CA VAL A 48 -0.72 17.28 -8.93
C VAL A 48 0.09 16.54 -7.88
N SER A 49 0.04 16.99 -6.63
CA SER A 49 0.62 16.28 -5.50
C SER A 49 -0.23 15.06 -5.13
N VAL A 50 0.41 14.04 -4.57
CA VAL A 50 -0.27 12.93 -3.90
C VAL A 50 -0.58 13.39 -2.47
N GLU A 51 -1.86 13.45 -2.11
CA GLU A 51 -2.32 13.81 -0.77
C GLU A 51 -2.50 12.53 0.04
N ARG A 52 -2.06 12.49 1.31
CA ARG A 52 -2.16 11.33 2.21
C ARG A 52 -2.95 11.69 3.47
#